data_AF-A0A1M3DDM9-F1
#
_entry.id   AF-A0A1M3DDM9-F1
#
_cell.length_a   1.000
_cell.length_b   1.000
_cell.length_c   1.000
_cell.angle_alpha   90.00
_cell.angle_beta   90.00
_cell.angle_gamma   90.00
#
_symmetry.space_group_name_H-M   'P 1'
#
loop_
_entity.id
_entity.type
_entity.pdbx_description
1 polymer ?
#
loop_
_entity_poly.entity_id
_entity_poly.type
_entity_poly.pdbx_seq_one_letter_code
_entity_poly.pdbx_strand_id
1 'polypeptide(L)'
;MLALVAGGLSAKEIALHIAIAPRTVERHIDNARLKMRARNRTHLFTRAIASGLLDAPVRDEKDVPLSAPFAGQAHGGMEAILLL
;
A
#
# COMPACT_ATOMS: atom_id res chain seq x y z
N MET A 1 11.59 -11.24 -2.77
CA MET A 1 10.24 -11.19 -3.35
C MET A 1 9.32 -10.20 -2.63
N LEU A 2 9.04 -10.37 -1.33
CA LEU A 2 8.19 -9.43 -0.56
C LEU A 2 8.63 -7.96 -0.67
N ALA A 3 9.94 -7.69 -0.71
CA ALA A 3 10.48 -6.35 -0.92
C ALA A 3 10.10 -5.73 -2.28
N LEU A 4 10.07 -6.51 -3.37
CA LEU A 4 9.62 -6.03 -4.68
C LEU A 4 8.12 -5.68 -4.65
N VAL A 5 7.33 -6.47 -3.93
CA VAL A 5 5.90 -6.19 -3.76
C VAL A 5 5.69 -4.93 -2.91
N ALA A 6 6.52 -4.72 -1.89
CA ALA A 6 6.51 -3.51 -1.06
C ALA A 6 6.90 -2.25 -1.85
N GLY A 7 7.78 -2.40 -2.86
CA GLY A 7 8.10 -1.37 -3.84
C GLY A 7 7.00 -1.10 -4.88
N GLY A 8 5.82 -1.69 -4.73
CA GLY A 8 4.66 -1.41 -5.59
C GLY A 8 4.56 -2.23 -6.86
N LEU A 9 5.51 -3.14 -7.13
CA LEU A 9 5.47 -3.97 -8.34
C LEU A 9 4.28 -4.93 -8.31
N SER A 10 3.63 -5.09 -9.46
CA SER A 10 2.59 -6.08 -9.69
C SER A 10 3.16 -7.49 -9.76
N ALA A 11 2.29 -8.49 -9.62
CA ALA A 11 2.69 -9.90 -9.73
C ALA A 11 3.35 -10.23 -11.09
N LYS A 12 2.92 -9.55 -12.17
CA LYS A 12 3.48 -9.72 -13.51
C LYS A 12 4.89 -9.15 -13.61
N GLU A 13 5.11 -7.94 -13.09
CA GLU A 13 6.44 -7.31 -13.09
C GLU A 13 7.43 -8.09 -12.24
N ILE A 14 7.01 -8.58 -11.07
CA ILE A 14 7.84 -9.43 -10.22
C ILE A 14 8.19 -10.73 -10.93
N ALA A 15 7.21 -11.37 -11.58
CA ALA A 15 7.41 -12.59 -12.35
C ALA A 15 8.47 -12.42 -13.44
N LEU A 16 8.46 -11.28 -14.14
CA LEU A 16 9.49 -10.92 -15.12
C LEU A 16 10.84 -10.70 -14.46
N HIS A 17 10.87 -10.01 -13.30
CA HIS A 17 12.11 -9.65 -12.61
C HIS A 17 12.86 -10.87 -12.05
N ILE A 18 12.14 -11.92 -11.62
CA ILE A 18 12.73 -13.13 -11.02
C ILE A 18 12.56 -14.39 -11.88
N ALA A 19 12.11 -14.23 -13.12
CA ALA A 19 11.92 -15.29 -14.12
C ALA A 19 11.06 -16.49 -13.64
N ILE A 20 9.90 -16.22 -13.04
CA ILE A 20 8.91 -17.27 -12.65
C ILE A 20 7.51 -16.93 -13.15
N ALA A 21 6.60 -17.91 -13.16
CA ALA A 21 5.21 -17.65 -13.55
C ALA A 21 4.49 -16.69 -12.56
N PRO A 22 3.63 -15.76 -13.03
CA PRO A 22 2.86 -14.85 -12.17
C PRO A 22 1.99 -15.57 -11.13
N ARG A 23 1.45 -16.75 -11.47
CA ARG A 23 0.70 -17.59 -10.53
C ARG A 23 1.55 -18.06 -9.34
N THR A 24 2.84 -18.28 -9.55
CA THR A 24 3.78 -18.67 -8.51
C THR A 24 4.07 -17.49 -7.58
N VAL A 25 4.14 -16.27 -8.12
CA VAL A 25 4.22 -15.03 -7.34
C VAL A 25 2.98 -14.92 -6.42
N GLU A 26 1.78 -15.03 -6.96
CA GLU A 26 0.54 -14.99 -6.14
C GLU A 26 0.59 -16.01 -5.00
N ARG A 27 0.98 -17.25 -5.30
CA ARG A 27 1.11 -18.32 -4.30
C ARG A 27 2.15 -18.02 -3.23
N HIS A 28 3.28 -17.42 -3.56
CA HIS A 28 4.28 -17.02 -2.58
C HIS A 28 3.78 -15.91 -1.64
N ILE A 29 3.02 -14.95 -2.17
CA ILE A 29 2.40 -13.89 -1.36
C ILE A 29 1.39 -14.50 -0.39
N ASP A 30 0.55 -15.43 -0.84
CA ASP A 30 -0.40 -16.11 0.03
C ASP A 30 0.27 -16.99 1.08
N ASN A 31 1.31 -17.74 0.70
CA ASN A 31 2.09 -18.52 1.65
C ASN A 31 2.75 -17.62 2.71
N ALA A 32 3.28 -16.47 2.32
CA ALA A 32 3.81 -15.49 3.25
C ALA A 32 2.72 -14.94 4.18
N ARG A 33 1.53 -14.62 3.63
CA ARG A 33 0.36 -14.18 4.41
C ARG A 33 -0.02 -15.20 5.49
N LEU A 34 -0.08 -16.48 5.13
CA LEU A 34 -0.38 -17.57 6.06
C LEU A 34 0.70 -17.73 7.13
N LYS A 35 1.98 -17.77 6.73
CA LYS A 35 3.11 -17.89 7.66
C LYS A 35 3.18 -16.73 8.65
N MET A 36 2.89 -15.52 8.19
CA MET A 36 2.89 -14.32 9.02
C MET A 36 1.56 -14.08 9.75
N ARG A 37 0.58 -14.99 9.61
CA ARG A 37 -0.76 -14.88 10.21
C ARG A 37 -1.42 -13.53 9.90
N ALA A 38 -1.24 -13.05 8.68
CA ALA A 38 -1.80 -11.79 8.22
C ALA A 38 -3.22 -11.98 7.65
N ARG A 39 -4.11 -11.05 7.99
CA ARG A 39 -5.52 -11.11 7.58
C ARG A 39 -5.73 -10.73 6.11
N ASN A 40 -4.85 -9.90 5.57
CA ASN A 40 -4.86 -9.44 4.20
C ASN A 40 -3.45 -9.01 3.77
N ARG A 41 -3.31 -8.62 2.50
CA ARG A 41 -2.03 -8.20 1.92
C ARG A 41 -1.42 -6.99 2.62
N THR A 42 -2.21 -5.98 2.98
CA THR A 42 -1.72 -4.81 3.74
C THR A 42 -1.17 -5.21 5.11
N HIS A 43 -1.90 -6.05 5.84
CA HIS A 43 -1.48 -6.54 7.15
C HIS A 43 -0.20 -7.39 7.06
N LEU A 44 -0.01 -8.12 5.96
CA LEU A 44 1.24 -8.84 5.70
C LEU A 44 2.43 -7.86 5.65
N PHE A 45 2.31 -6.76 4.92
CA PHE A 45 3.36 -5.73 4.87
C PHE A 45 3.61 -5.08 6.23
N THR A 46 2.55 -4.69 6.94
CA THR A 46 2.70 -4.09 8.28
C THR A 46 3.44 -5.03 9.23
N ARG A 47 3.09 -6.32 9.25
CA ARG A 47 3.79 -7.30 10.09
C ARG A 47 5.23 -7.51 9.65
N ALA A 48 5.50 -7.55 8.34
CA ALA A 48 6.84 -7.75 7.81
C ALA A 48 7.78 -6.58 8.14
N ILE A 49 7.26 -5.35 8.11
CA ILE A 49 8.00 -4.17 8.56
C ILE A 49 8.21 -4.22 10.08
N ALA A 50 7.14 -4.49 10.85
CA ALA A 50 7.22 -4.55 12.30
C ALA A 50 8.16 -5.66 12.82
N SER A 51 8.34 -6.74 12.05
CA SER A 51 9.27 -7.83 12.38
C SER A 51 10.70 -7.61 11.89
N GLY A 52 10.99 -6.50 11.20
CA GLY A 52 12.28 -6.24 10.57
C GLY A 52 12.60 -7.13 9.35
N LEU A 53 11.59 -7.79 8.78
CA LEU A 53 11.76 -8.60 7.56
C LEU A 53 11.78 -7.73 6.30
N LEU A 54 11.16 -6.56 6.37
CA LEU A 54 11.18 -5.53 5.35
C LEU A 54 11.53 -4.19 6.01
N ASP A 55 12.29 -3.38 5.30
CA ASP A 55 12.44 -1.98 5.65
C ASP A 55 11.13 -1.23 5.39
N ALA A 56 10.86 -0.23 6.22
CA ALA A 56 9.79 0.72 5.92
C ALA A 56 10.12 1.42 4.59
N PRO A 57 9.13 1.66 3.73
CA PRO A 57 9.38 2.39 2.50
C PRO A 57 9.95 3.77 2.86
N VAL A 58 11.14 4.05 2.36
CA VAL A 58 11.73 5.39 2.45
C VAL A 58 10.82 6.28 1.62
N ARG A 59 10.16 7.26 2.26
CA ARG A 59 9.45 8.30 1.51
C ARG A 59 10.52 9.10 0.79
N ASP A 60 10.58 8.97 -0.52
CA ASP A 60 11.46 9.82 -1.32
C ASP A 60 11.01 11.28 -1.14
N GLU A 61 11.96 12.19 -1.03
CA GLU A 61 11.70 13.63 -0.94
C GLU A 61 10.88 14.15 -2.13
N LYS A 62 10.89 13.43 -3.27
CA LYS A 62 10.10 13.74 -4.46
C LYS A 62 8.63 13.30 -4.39
N ASP A 63 8.26 12.49 -3.40
CA ASP A 63 6.86 12.12 -3.08
C ASP A 63 6.20 13.11 -2.10
N VAL A 64 6.87 14.23 -1.79
CA VAL A 64 6.21 15.37 -1.15
C VAL A 64 5.15 15.90 -2.11
N PRO A 65 3.85 15.83 -1.79
CA PRO A 65 2.87 16.55 -2.58
C PRO A 65 3.29 18.01 -2.56
N LEU A 66 3.56 18.56 -3.76
CA LEU A 66 3.85 19.97 -3.98
C LEU A 66 2.87 20.74 -3.12
N SER A 67 3.41 21.54 -2.20
CA SER A 67 2.68 22.38 -1.25
C SER A 67 1.53 23.11 -1.94
N ALA A 68 0.36 22.48 -1.95
CA ALA A 68 -0.89 23.19 -2.03
C ALA A 68 -1.23 23.46 -0.57
N PRO A 69 -1.05 24.70 -0.07
CA PRO A 69 -1.79 25.06 1.13
C PRO A 69 -3.25 24.74 0.84
N PHE A 70 -3.97 24.25 1.83
CA PHE A 70 -5.41 24.21 1.80
C PHE A 70 -5.91 25.65 1.60
N ALA A 71 -5.89 26.13 0.35
CA ALA A 71 -6.34 27.43 -0.07
C ALA A 71 -7.85 27.39 0.14
N GLY A 72 -8.27 28.16 1.14
CA GLY A 72 -9.56 28.05 1.76
C GLY A 72 -10.71 28.16 0.76
N GLN A 73 -11.68 27.28 0.95
CA GLN A 73 -13.06 27.53 0.60
C GLN A 73 -13.88 27.29 1.87
N ALA A 74 -13.86 28.31 2.73
CA ALA A 74 -14.90 28.53 3.73
C ALA A 74 -15.82 29.64 3.20
N HIS A 75 -17.11 29.51 3.50
CA HIS A 75 -18.30 30.28 3.07
C HIS A 75 -19.00 29.73 1.81
N GLY A 76 -20.27 29.31 1.87
CA GLY A 76 -21.22 29.30 2.98
C GLY A 76 -22.54 28.63 2.57
N GLY A 77 -23.25 28.08 3.55
CA GLY A 77 -24.57 27.47 3.36
C GLY A 77 -24.90 26.41 4.41
N MET A 78 -24.86 26.76 5.70
CA MET A 78 -25.93 26.26 6.59
C MET A 78 -27.21 27.00 6.12
N GLU A 79 -28.36 26.36 5.95
CA GLU A 79 -29.25 25.98 7.06
C GLU A 79 -30.26 24.91 6.59
N ALA A 80 -30.43 23.93 7.46
CA ALA A 80 -31.68 23.25 7.82
C ALA A 80 -32.76 22.99 6.76
N ILE A 81 -33.00 21.69 6.56
CA ILE A 81 -34.33 21.14 6.34
C ILE A 81 -35.26 21.66 7.46
N LEU A 82 -36.34 22.36 7.11
CA LEU A 82 -37.52 22.47 7.97
C LEU A 82 -38.78 22.12 7.17
N LEU A 83 -39.48 21.14 7.73
CA LEU A 83 -40.76 20.55 7.33
C LEU A 83 -41.84 21.54 6.89
N LEU A 84 -42.41 21.34 5.70
CA LEU A 84 -43.85 21.11 5.43
C LEU A 84 -44.08 20.82 3.94
#